data_AF-A0A438KPN4-F1
#
_entry.id   AF-A0A438KPN4-F1
#
_cell.length_a   1.000
_cell.length_b   1.000
_cell.length_c   1.000
_cell.angle_alpha   90.00
_cell.angle_beta   90.00
_cell.angle_gamma   90.00
#
_symmetry.space_group_name_H-M   'P 1'
#
loop_
_entity.id
_entity.type
_entity.pdbx_description
1 polymer ?
#
loop_
_entity_poly.entity_id
_entity_poly.type
_entity_poly.pdbx_seq_one_letter_code
_entity_poly.pdbx_strand_id
1 'polypeptide(L)'
;MGYGTVVLKISLELQGYEPNKQLLAKLESAKAKLDNIIQMKPKLVLENSKMKESIEQEKCQINNFKCELRAMDMKNMEEEYNALLSDKAGEAEYLHSLQGQIEKLKGLSHKIKCACGTEYKVGLELCV
;
A
#
# COMPACT_ATOMS: atom_id res chain seq x y z
N MET A 1 28.56 60.77 -54.98
CA MET A 1 27.95 60.51 -53.65
C MET A 1 26.84 59.48 -53.87
N GLY A 2 26.96 58.25 -53.35
CA GLY A 2 25.93 57.23 -53.62
C GLY A 2 26.19 55.84 -53.03
N TYR A 3 27.43 55.52 -52.65
CA TYR A 3 27.74 54.21 -52.08
C TYR A 3 27.43 54.10 -50.58
N GLY A 4 27.46 55.21 -49.83
CA GLY A 4 27.11 55.23 -48.40
C GLY A 4 25.62 54.98 -48.12
N THR A 5 24.74 55.40 -49.03
CA THR A 5 23.28 55.26 -48.88
C THR A 5 22.81 53.83 -49.16
N VAL A 6 23.49 53.10 -50.05
CA VAL A 6 23.12 51.72 -50.41
C VAL A 6 23.50 50.74 -49.29
N VAL A 7 24.65 50.92 -48.66
CA VAL A 7 25.07 50.11 -47.50
C VAL A 7 24.14 50.36 -46.30
N LEU A 8 23.73 51.62 -46.06
CA LEU A 8 22.78 51.95 -44.99
C LEU A 8 21.38 51.35 -45.23
N LYS A 9 20.96 51.24 -46.50
CA LYS A 9 19.66 50.66 -46.88
C LYS A 9 19.63 49.14 -46.67
N ILE A 10 20.73 48.45 -46.97
CA ILE A 10 20.87 47.01 -46.73
C ILE A 10 20.95 46.71 -45.22
N SER A 11 21.54 47.60 -44.41
CA SER A 11 21.56 47.45 -42.93
C SER A 11 20.19 47.66 -42.28
N LEU A 12 19.30 48.47 -42.87
CA LEU A 12 17.94 48.73 -42.35
C LEU A 12 16.90 47.70 -42.81
N GLU A 13 17.06 47.07 -43.98
CA GLU A 13 16.12 46.06 -44.49
C GLU A 13 16.18 44.71 -43.73
N LEU A 14 17.28 44.42 -43.04
CA LEU A 14 17.37 43.28 -42.12
C LEU A 14 16.56 43.47 -40.83
N GLN A 15 16.07 44.69 -40.55
CA GLN A 15 15.38 45.02 -39.30
C GLN A 15 13.85 45.05 -39.41
N GLY A 16 13.27 44.79 -40.60
CA GLY A 16 11.87 45.13 -40.90
C GLY A 16 11.12 44.26 -41.91
N TYR A 17 11.11 42.93 -41.76
CA TYR A 17 10.07 42.10 -42.39
C TYR A 17 9.25 41.40 -41.29
N GLU A 18 7.99 41.81 -41.08
CA GLU A 18 7.04 41.24 -40.09
C GLU A 18 7.04 39.70 -40.07
N PRO A 19 7.03 39.02 -41.24
CA PRO A 19 7.11 37.56 -41.32
C PRO A 19 8.40 36.97 -40.74
N ASN A 20 9.54 37.67 -40.85
CA ASN A 20 10.82 37.19 -40.30
C ASN A 20 10.83 37.29 -38.77
N LYS A 21 10.23 38.35 -38.19
CA LYS A 21 10.06 38.46 -36.73
C LYS A 21 9.11 37.38 -36.19
N GLN A 22 8.02 37.11 -36.90
CA GLN A 22 7.07 36.04 -36.54
C GLN A 22 7.70 34.65 -36.61
N LEU A 23 8.50 34.38 -37.66
CA LEU A 23 9.23 33.11 -37.81
C LEU A 23 10.27 32.92 -36.70
N LEU A 24 11.01 33.98 -36.36
CA LEU A 24 11.98 33.96 -35.26
C LEU A 24 11.29 33.65 -33.92
N ALA A 25 10.15 34.27 -33.62
CA ALA A 25 9.40 34.00 -32.40
C ALA A 25 8.89 32.54 -32.33
N LYS A 26 8.44 31.98 -33.46
CA LYS A 26 8.05 30.56 -33.55
C LYS A 26 9.24 29.62 -33.34
N LEU A 27 10.41 29.97 -33.87
CA LEU A 27 11.64 29.20 -33.71
C LEU A 27 12.07 29.15 -32.24
N GLU A 28 12.11 30.31 -31.56
CA GLU A 28 12.46 30.37 -30.13
C GLU A 28 11.43 29.62 -29.27
N SER A 29 10.14 29.72 -29.59
CA SER A 29 9.10 28.93 -28.91
C SER A 29 9.29 27.42 -29.11
N ALA A 30 9.61 26.97 -30.32
CA ALA A 30 9.87 25.57 -30.63
C ALA A 30 11.13 25.06 -29.91
N LYS A 31 12.19 25.89 -29.87
CA LYS A 31 13.43 25.60 -29.14
C LYS A 31 13.17 25.44 -27.63
N ALA A 32 12.42 26.35 -27.02
CA ALA A 32 12.05 26.26 -25.61
C ALA A 32 11.24 24.99 -25.28
N LYS A 33 10.32 24.58 -26.18
CA LYS A 33 9.59 23.31 -26.03
C LYS A 33 10.52 22.10 -26.13
N LEU A 34 11.45 22.12 -27.08
CA LEU A 34 12.43 21.05 -27.24
C LEU A 34 13.32 20.93 -26.00
N ASP A 35 13.83 22.05 -25.49
CA ASP A 35 14.66 22.10 -24.28
C ASP A 35 13.90 21.57 -23.06
N ASN A 36 12.62 21.90 -22.93
CA ASN A 36 11.76 21.36 -21.88
C ASN A 36 11.61 19.83 -22.00
N ILE A 37 11.37 19.30 -23.19
CA ILE A 37 11.29 17.85 -23.43
C ILE A 37 12.62 17.16 -23.09
N ILE A 38 13.75 17.75 -23.51
CA ILE A 38 15.09 17.25 -23.21
C ILE A 38 15.31 17.16 -21.70
N GLN A 39 14.86 18.16 -20.93
CA GLN A 39 14.98 18.17 -19.47
C GLN A 39 14.03 17.20 -18.77
N MET A 40 12.80 17.00 -19.27
CA MET A 40 11.82 16.10 -18.65
C MET A 40 12.10 14.62 -18.94
N LYS A 41 12.66 14.31 -20.11
CA LYS A 41 12.99 12.93 -20.53
C LYS A 41 13.81 12.14 -19.49
N PRO A 42 14.93 12.62 -18.94
CA PRO A 42 15.69 11.85 -17.96
C PRO A 42 14.92 11.60 -16.66
N LYS A 43 14.04 12.53 -16.23
CA LYS A 43 13.18 12.34 -15.05
C LYS A 43 12.20 11.19 -15.28
N LEU A 44 11.53 11.18 -16.44
CA LEU A 44 10.61 10.10 -16.81
C LEU A 44 11.33 8.75 -16.96
N VAL A 45 12.55 8.74 -17.50
CA VAL A 45 13.36 7.53 -17.59
C VAL A 45 13.70 6.98 -16.20
N LEU A 46 14.06 7.84 -15.26
CA LEU A 46 14.35 7.46 -13.87
C LEU A 46 13.10 6.97 -13.13
N GLU A 47 11.96 7.64 -13.29
CA GLU A 47 10.70 7.20 -12.68
C GLU A 47 10.25 5.84 -13.23
N ASN A 48 10.39 5.63 -14.55
CA ASN A 48 10.12 4.33 -15.16
C ASN A 48 11.04 3.22 -14.66
N SER A 49 12.34 3.50 -14.46
CA SER A 49 13.26 2.50 -13.93
C SER A 49 12.90 2.11 -12.50
N LYS A 50 12.60 3.09 -11.64
CA LYS A 50 12.13 2.84 -10.27
C LYS A 50 10.83 2.04 -10.23
N MET A 51 9.86 2.40 -11.05
CA MET A 51 8.60 1.67 -11.14
C MET A 51 8.81 0.23 -11.58
N LYS A 52 9.71 -0.01 -12.55
CA LYS A 52 10.08 -1.36 -12.98
C LYS A 52 10.70 -2.17 -11.83
N GLU A 53 11.59 -1.56 -11.05
CA GLU A 53 12.20 -2.18 -9.87
C GLU A 53 11.15 -2.54 -8.81
N SER A 54 10.23 -1.61 -8.48
CA SER A 54 9.11 -1.86 -7.56
C SER A 54 8.23 -3.03 -8.01
N ILE A 55 7.87 -3.08 -9.30
CA ILE A 55 7.05 -4.17 -9.86
C ILE A 55 7.76 -5.52 -9.73
N GLU A 56 9.05 -5.59 -10.04
CA GLU A 56 9.80 -6.84 -9.93
C GLU A 56 9.94 -7.27 -8.46
N GLN A 57 10.14 -6.31 -7.55
CA GLN A 57 10.17 -6.59 -6.11
C GLN A 57 8.84 -7.17 -5.61
N GLU A 58 7.71 -6.58 -5.98
CA GLU A 58 6.37 -7.10 -5.63
C GLU A 58 6.15 -8.50 -6.20
N LYS A 59 6.55 -8.73 -7.45
CA LYS A 59 6.47 -10.05 -8.09
C LYS A 59 7.30 -11.10 -7.36
N CYS A 60 8.52 -10.76 -6.92
CA CYS A 60 9.33 -11.64 -6.07
C CYS A 60 8.67 -11.90 -4.71
N GLN A 61 8.03 -10.90 -4.10
CA GLN A 61 7.31 -11.08 -2.84
C GLN A 61 6.11 -12.04 -3.00
N ILE A 62 5.36 -11.93 -4.10
CA ILE A 62 4.27 -12.86 -4.42
C ILE A 62 4.79 -14.31 -4.48
N ASN A 63 6.00 -14.51 -5.02
CA ASN A 63 6.64 -15.83 -5.09
C ASN A 63 7.04 -16.41 -3.72
N ASN A 64 7.07 -15.61 -2.66
CA ASN A 64 7.32 -16.09 -1.29
C ASN A 64 6.09 -16.75 -0.66
N PHE A 65 4.88 -16.51 -1.17
CA PHE A 65 3.68 -17.18 -0.69
C PHE A 65 3.64 -18.65 -1.12
N LYS A 66 2.77 -19.44 -0.50
CA LYS A 66 2.50 -20.81 -0.96
C LYS A 66 1.79 -20.79 -2.31
N CYS A 67 1.99 -21.85 -3.12
CA CYS A 67 1.39 -21.95 -4.45
C CYS A 67 -0.15 -21.87 -4.39
N GLU A 68 -0.74 -22.51 -3.40
CA GLU A 68 -2.18 -22.55 -3.16
C GLU A 68 -2.73 -21.14 -2.90
N LEU A 69 -2.00 -20.32 -2.14
CA LEU A 69 -2.38 -18.94 -1.87
C LEU A 69 -2.24 -18.02 -3.09
N ARG A 70 -1.23 -18.27 -3.94
CA ARG A 70 -1.08 -17.54 -5.21
C ARG A 70 -2.15 -17.89 -6.25
N ALA A 71 -2.61 -19.13 -6.23
CA ALA A 71 -3.62 -19.63 -7.17
C ALA A 71 -5.05 -19.26 -6.74
N MET A 72 -5.24 -18.91 -5.47
CA MET A 72 -6.53 -18.48 -4.93
C MET A 72 -6.89 -17.08 -5.45
N ASP A 73 -8.14 -16.88 -5.83
CA ASP A 73 -8.63 -15.56 -6.20
C ASP A 73 -8.96 -14.71 -4.96
N MET A 74 -9.10 -13.40 -5.15
CA MET A 74 -9.37 -12.46 -4.06
C MET A 74 -10.67 -12.78 -3.33
N LYS A 75 -11.68 -13.28 -4.06
CA LYS A 75 -12.99 -13.61 -3.50
C LYS A 75 -12.89 -14.80 -2.55
N ASN A 76 -12.23 -15.88 -2.95
CA ASN A 76 -12.03 -17.04 -2.10
C ASN A 76 -11.19 -16.68 -0.86
N MET A 77 -10.17 -15.83 -1.00
CA MET A 77 -9.40 -15.34 0.15
C MET A 77 -10.27 -14.56 1.15
N GLU A 78 -11.19 -13.73 0.66
CA GLU A 78 -12.12 -12.98 1.52
C GLU A 78 -13.11 -13.91 2.23
N GLU A 79 -13.63 -14.92 1.55
CA GLU A 79 -14.52 -15.93 2.12
C GLU A 79 -13.82 -16.73 3.24
N GLU A 80 -12.61 -17.25 2.99
CA GLU A 80 -11.81 -17.96 4.00
C GLU A 80 -11.45 -17.08 5.20
N TYR A 81 -11.13 -15.80 4.96
CA TYR A 81 -10.85 -14.85 6.03
C TYR A 81 -12.08 -14.63 6.93
N ASN A 82 -13.27 -14.50 6.34
CA ASN A 82 -14.52 -14.34 7.09
C ASN A 82 -14.91 -15.61 7.85
N ALA A 83 -14.66 -16.79 7.27
CA ALA A 83 -14.83 -18.07 7.96
C ALA A 83 -13.92 -18.14 9.20
N LEU A 84 -12.63 -17.81 9.04
CA LEU A 84 -11.66 -17.82 10.14
C LEU A 84 -12.02 -16.81 11.25
N LEU A 85 -12.57 -15.64 10.90
CA LEU A 85 -13.07 -14.68 11.89
C LEU A 85 -14.25 -15.24 12.69
N SER A 86 -15.13 -15.97 12.03
CA SER A 86 -16.28 -16.61 12.67
C SER A 86 -15.85 -17.74 13.59
N ASP A 87 -14.92 -18.59 13.15
CA ASP A 87 -14.34 -19.66 13.97
C ASP A 87 -13.67 -19.10 15.22
N LYS A 88 -12.86 -18.05 15.07
CA LYS A 88 -12.20 -17.36 16.19
C LYS A 88 -13.22 -16.82 17.21
N ALA A 89 -14.34 -16.26 16.75
CA ALA A 89 -15.39 -15.79 17.64
C ALA A 89 -16.04 -16.97 18.39
N GLY A 90 -16.34 -18.06 17.69
CA GLY A 90 -16.89 -19.27 18.29
C GLY A 90 -15.95 -19.90 19.33
N GLU A 91 -14.65 -19.98 19.06
CA GLU A 91 -13.65 -20.46 20.01
C GLU A 91 -13.58 -19.58 21.26
N ALA A 92 -13.66 -18.25 21.11
CA ALA A 92 -13.66 -17.33 22.23
C ALA A 92 -14.91 -17.50 23.12
N GLU A 93 -16.09 -17.68 22.53
CA GLU A 93 -17.32 -17.97 23.25
C GLU A 93 -17.26 -19.31 23.98
N TYR A 94 -16.72 -20.34 23.33
CA TYR A 94 -16.54 -21.65 23.95
C TYR A 94 -15.58 -21.57 25.15
N LEU A 95 -14.44 -20.89 25.00
CA LEU A 95 -13.50 -20.66 26.08
C LEU A 95 -14.15 -19.92 27.26
N HIS A 96 -14.94 -18.89 26.97
CA HIS A 96 -15.67 -18.14 28.00
C HIS A 96 -16.69 -19.03 28.73
N SER A 97 -17.40 -19.89 28.01
CA SER A 97 -18.31 -20.88 28.59
C SER A 97 -17.58 -21.86 29.52
N LEU A 98 -16.42 -22.37 29.10
CA LEU A 98 -15.61 -23.26 29.93
C LEU A 98 -15.13 -22.57 31.22
N GLN A 99 -14.68 -21.32 31.13
CA GLN A 99 -14.31 -20.53 32.31
C GLN A 99 -15.50 -20.37 33.28
N GLY A 100 -16.69 -20.10 32.75
CA GLY A 100 -17.91 -20.02 33.55
C GLY A 100 -18.26 -21.35 34.23
N GLN A 101 -18.05 -22.49 33.56
CA GLN A 101 -18.27 -23.81 34.15
C GLN A 101 -17.24 -24.13 35.24
N ILE A 102 -15.97 -23.80 35.01
CA ILE A 102 -14.90 -23.94 35.99
C ILE A 102 -15.24 -23.15 37.27
N GLU A 103 -15.72 -21.93 37.13
CA GLU A 103 -16.06 -21.09 38.28
C GLU A 103 -17.25 -21.66 39.08
N LYS A 104 -18.25 -22.21 38.39
CA LYS A 104 -19.35 -22.95 39.05
C LYS A 104 -18.81 -24.13 39.87
N LEU A 105 -17.87 -24.90 39.31
CA LEU A 105 -17.28 -26.06 39.99
C LEU A 105 -16.47 -25.65 41.23
N LYS A 106 -15.69 -24.56 41.18
CA LYS A 106 -14.99 -24.01 42.35
C LYS A 106 -15.95 -23.61 43.47
N GLY A 107 -17.15 -23.13 43.11
CA GLY A 107 -18.19 -22.77 44.07
C GLY A 107 -18.82 -23.96 44.81
N LEU A 108 -18.65 -25.19 44.30
CA LEU A 108 -19.20 -26.39 44.92
C LEU A 108 -18.39 -26.78 46.15
N SER A 109 -19.00 -26.67 47.33
CA SER A 109 -18.49 -27.25 48.56
C SER A 109 -19.60 -27.90 49.36
N HIS A 110 -19.31 -29.03 49.98
CA HIS A 110 -20.26 -29.80 50.77
C HIS A 110 -19.75 -30.00 52.20
N LYS A 111 -20.64 -29.87 53.17
CA LYS A 111 -20.33 -30.14 54.57
C LYS A 111 -20.74 -31.57 54.91
N ILE A 112 -19.77 -32.38 55.31
CA ILE A 112 -19.97 -33.77 55.73
C ILE A 112 -19.82 -33.84 57.24
N LYS A 113 -20.78 -34.45 57.92
CA LYS A 113 -20.72 -34.66 59.38
C LYS A 113 -20.33 -36.09 59.69
N CYS A 114 -19.26 -36.27 60.44
CA CYS A 114 -18.80 -37.58 60.91
C CYS A 114 -19.67 -38.07 62.07
N ALA A 115 -19.78 -39.38 62.24
CA ALA A 115 -20.46 -40.01 63.37
C ALA A 115 -19.91 -39.56 64.74
N CYS A 116 -18.65 -39.09 64.82
CA CYS A 116 -18.07 -38.50 66.03
C CYS A 116 -18.50 -37.04 66.29
N GLY A 117 -19.32 -36.45 65.41
CA GLY A 117 -19.81 -35.06 65.51
C GLY A 117 -18.97 -34.01 64.78
N THR A 118 -17.78 -34.36 64.29
CA THR A 118 -16.90 -33.44 63.54
C THR A 118 -17.45 -33.12 62.14
N GLU A 119 -17.39 -31.86 61.72
CA GLU A 119 -17.81 -31.42 60.39
C GLU A 119 -16.61 -31.12 59.50
N TYR A 120 -16.64 -31.63 58.26
CA TYR A 120 -15.62 -31.42 57.23
C TYR A 120 -16.22 -30.66 56.05
N LYS A 121 -15.51 -29.66 55.53
CA LYS A 121 -15.86 -29.01 54.27
C LYS A 121 -15.04 -29.65 53.15
N VAL A 122 -15.70 -30.38 52.26
CA VAL A 122 -15.08 -30.95 51.06
C VAL A 122 -15.39 -30.02 49.89
N GLY A 123 -14.38 -29.64 49.13
CA GLY A 123 -14.50 -28.85 47.92
C GLY A 123 -13.64 -29.43 46.80
N LEU A 124 -13.92 -29.02 45.57
CA LEU A 124 -13.07 -29.36 44.42
C LEU A 124 -11.91 -28.37 44.36
N GLU A 125 -10.69 -28.89 44.56
CA GLU A 125 -9.47 -28.16 44.28
C GLU A 125 -9.03 -28.52 42.85
N LEU A 126 -8.96 -27.52 41.98
CA LEU A 126 -8.49 -27.70 40.61
C LEU A 126 -6.97 -27.76 40.64
N CYS A 127 -6.37 -28.83 40.09
CA CYS A 127 -4.93 -28.87 39.85
C CYS A 127 -4.61 -27.85 38.75
N VAL A 128 -3.87 -26.79 39.12
CA VAL A 128 -3.38 -25.73 38.22
C VAL A 128 -1.99 -26.07 37.74
#